data_AF-A0A835VDZ6-F1
#
_entry.id   AF-A0A835VDZ6-F1
#
_cell.length_a   1.000
_cell.length_b   1.000
_cell.length_c   1.000
_cell.angle_alpha   90.00
_cell.angle_beta   90.00
_cell.angle_gamma   90.00
#
_symmetry.space_group_name_H-M   'P 1'
#
loop_
_entity.id
_entity.type
_entity.pdbx_description
1 polymer ?
#
loop_
_entity_poly.entity_id
_entity_poly.type
_entity_poly.pdbx_seq_one_letter_code
_entity_poly.pdbx_strand_id
1 'polypeptide(L)'
;MEFSSFLTSLGTSFVIFLVLMLLFTWLSRRPGNLVVYFPGRILRGVESEDCRRRSRSPLAWIREAISASEVDIIDAAGVDTAIYLLFLSSVVGIFVLSGMLLLPILLPIAATDHGYKSAGESNSNATFNNLDKLALGNVQAKSSRLWAFLLANYWVSFVTFFVLWRSYKHASDLREAGKSSSEFRPEDYAVLVRDIPTDPQFQNRKEQVDSYFKALHPDSFYKSMVITDNKKANKIWEELEGHRKKLARAEVVYAESKTTTKPEGTRPTNKTGFLGLFGTKVDTINYSNEKINELVSKLETERKDTIRDRQKGSSIGFLQQ
;
A
#
# COMPACT_ATOMS: atom_id res chain seq x y z
N MET A 1 16.00 -11.73 29.46
CA MET A 1 14.68 -12.39 29.27
C MET A 1 14.82 -13.84 29.63
N GLU A 2 13.83 -14.47 30.25
CA GLU A 2 13.88 -15.93 30.41
C GLU A 2 13.70 -16.65 29.07
N PHE A 3 14.49 -17.72 28.87
CA PHE A 3 14.41 -18.57 27.69
C PHE A 3 13.07 -19.31 27.59
N SER A 4 12.47 -19.65 28.73
CA SER A 4 11.13 -20.22 28.89
C SER A 4 10.04 -19.34 28.27
N SER A 5 10.03 -18.04 28.61
CA SER A 5 9.07 -17.05 28.12
C SER A 5 9.27 -16.78 26.63
N PHE A 6 10.52 -16.67 26.18
CA PHE A 6 10.85 -16.52 24.76
C PHE A 6 10.35 -17.71 23.93
N LEU A 7 10.63 -18.94 24.36
CA LEU A 7 10.24 -20.15 23.65
C LEU A 7 8.71 -20.32 23.62
N THR A 8 8.02 -20.00 24.71
CA THR A 8 6.54 -19.99 24.77
C THR A 8 5.94 -18.94 23.83
N SER A 9 6.50 -17.72 23.78
CA SER A 9 6.07 -16.68 22.85
C SER A 9 6.30 -17.07 21.39
N LEU A 10 7.49 -17.60 21.06
CA LEU A 10 7.81 -18.08 19.71
C LEU A 10 6.90 -19.24 19.29
N GLY A 11 6.68 -20.21 20.18
CA GLY A 11 5.83 -21.37 19.92
C GLY A 11 4.37 -20.99 19.69
N THR A 12 3.79 -20.13 20.55
CA THR A 12 2.41 -19.65 20.37
C THR A 12 2.26 -18.82 19.08
N SER A 13 3.18 -17.92 18.78
CA SER A 13 3.20 -17.17 17.51
C SER A 13 3.32 -18.09 16.29
N PHE A 14 4.15 -19.15 16.36
CA PHE A 14 4.29 -20.13 15.28
C PHE A 14 3.02 -20.97 15.07
N VAL A 15 2.34 -21.38 16.14
CA VAL A 15 1.04 -22.07 16.06
C VAL A 15 -0.01 -21.16 15.42
N ILE A 16 -0.08 -19.88 15.80
CA ILE A 16 -0.99 -18.89 15.19
C ILE A 16 -0.68 -18.72 13.70
N PHE A 17 0.61 -18.62 13.32
CA PHE A 17 1.04 -18.57 11.93
C PHE A 17 0.58 -19.80 11.13
N LEU A 18 0.74 -21.02 11.67
CA LEU A 18 0.27 -22.24 11.02
C LEU A 18 -1.26 -22.27 10.85
N VAL A 19 -2.03 -21.82 11.84
CA VAL A 19 -3.50 -21.71 11.74
C VAL A 19 -3.90 -20.71 10.65
N LEU A 20 -3.25 -19.54 10.59
CA LEU A 20 -3.51 -18.53 9.56
C LEU A 20 -3.11 -19.02 8.16
N MET A 21 -2.01 -19.77 8.03
CA MET A 21 -1.58 -20.42 6.78
C MET A 21 -2.59 -21.48 6.29
N LEU A 22 -3.14 -22.29 7.20
CA LEU A 22 -4.18 -23.27 6.88
C LEU A 22 -5.49 -22.57 6.47
N LEU A 23 -5.87 -21.49 7.18
CA LEU A 23 -7.04 -20.69 6.84
C LEU A 23 -6.88 -20.02 5.46
N PHE A 24 -5.73 -19.40 5.19
CA PHE A 24 -5.41 -18.81 3.88
C PHE A 24 -5.46 -19.83 2.76
N THR A 25 -4.84 -21.00 2.91
CA THR A 25 -4.84 -22.06 1.88
C THR A 25 -6.19 -22.77 1.75
N TRP A 26 -7.08 -22.70 2.74
CA TRP A 26 -8.48 -23.12 2.61
C TRP A 26 -9.33 -22.07 1.89
N LEU A 27 -9.20 -20.79 2.27
CA LEU A 27 -10.05 -19.71 1.79
C LEU A 27 -9.71 -19.28 0.36
N SER A 28 -8.43 -19.35 -0.04
CA SER A 28 -7.96 -19.08 -1.41
C SER A 28 -8.28 -20.20 -2.42
N ARG A 29 -8.58 -21.43 -1.96
CA ARG A 29 -9.06 -22.54 -2.81
C ARG A 29 -10.55 -22.46 -3.15
N ARG A 30 -11.33 -21.59 -2.50
CA ARG A 30 -12.77 -21.46 -2.77
C ARG A 30 -12.98 -20.58 -4.02
N PRO A 31 -13.70 -21.04 -5.07
CA PRO A 31 -13.83 -20.30 -6.31
C PRO A 31 -14.53 -18.94 -6.13
N GLY A 32 -15.50 -18.83 -5.21
CA GLY A 32 -16.15 -17.55 -4.89
C GLY A 32 -15.22 -16.48 -4.31
N ASN A 33 -14.07 -16.88 -3.75
CA ASN A 33 -13.08 -15.95 -3.17
C ASN A 33 -11.97 -15.56 -4.17
N LEU A 34 -12.00 -16.08 -5.40
CA LEU A 34 -10.98 -15.81 -6.42
C LEU A 34 -10.88 -14.30 -6.71
N VAL A 35 -12.02 -13.60 -6.70
CA VAL A 35 -12.12 -12.13 -6.85
C VAL A 35 -11.38 -11.36 -5.76
N VAL A 36 -11.34 -11.90 -4.54
CA VAL A 36 -10.67 -11.27 -3.39
C VAL A 36 -9.15 -11.54 -3.40
N TYR A 37 -8.74 -12.75 -3.77
CA TYR A 37 -7.34 -13.16 -3.72
C TYR A 37 -6.53 -12.87 -4.99
N PHE A 38 -7.18 -12.76 -6.16
CA PHE A 38 -6.49 -12.52 -7.44
C PHE A 38 -7.08 -11.36 -8.27
N PRO A 39 -7.51 -10.22 -7.69
CA PRO A 39 -8.13 -9.13 -8.42
C PRO A 39 -7.22 -8.58 -9.54
N GLY A 40 -5.91 -8.49 -9.28
CA GLY A 40 -4.94 -8.03 -10.29
C GLY A 40 -4.87 -8.92 -11.53
N ARG A 41 -5.08 -10.25 -11.42
CA ARG A 41 -5.14 -11.14 -12.60
C ARG A 41 -6.45 -10.99 -13.38
N ILE A 42 -7.56 -10.75 -12.68
CA ILE A 42 -8.88 -10.49 -13.29
C ILE A 42 -8.87 -9.17 -14.07
N LEU A 43 -8.33 -8.09 -13.47
CA LEU A 43 -8.24 -6.76 -14.10
C LEU A 43 -7.37 -6.76 -15.37
N ARG A 44 -6.49 -7.76 -15.54
CA ARG A 44 -5.64 -7.97 -16.73
C ARG A 44 -6.29 -8.81 -17.81
N GLY A 45 -7.47 -9.39 -17.58
CA GLY A 45 -8.09 -10.33 -18.52
C GLY A 45 -7.35 -11.65 -18.68
N VAL A 46 -6.42 -12.01 -17.77
CA VAL A 46 -5.67 -13.28 -17.84
C VAL A 46 -6.59 -14.40 -17.36
N GLU A 47 -7.32 -14.99 -18.30
CA GLU A 47 -8.54 -15.73 -18.00
C GLU A 47 -8.31 -17.15 -17.42
N SER A 48 -8.96 -17.36 -16.27
CA SER A 48 -9.74 -18.56 -15.90
C SER A 48 -9.09 -19.96 -15.85
N GLU A 49 -8.30 -20.40 -16.84
CA GLU A 49 -7.78 -21.77 -16.95
C GLU A 49 -6.65 -22.06 -15.94
N ASP A 50 -5.56 -21.29 -15.95
CA ASP A 50 -4.41 -21.55 -15.06
C ASP A 50 -4.74 -21.31 -13.58
N CYS A 51 -5.66 -20.38 -13.31
CA CYS A 51 -6.23 -20.18 -11.97
C CYS A 51 -6.97 -21.42 -11.46
N ARG A 52 -7.51 -22.27 -12.36
CA ARG A 52 -8.22 -23.52 -12.06
C ARG A 52 -7.28 -24.72 -11.98
N ARG A 53 -6.19 -24.72 -12.77
CA ARG A 53 -5.14 -25.77 -12.81
C ARG A 53 -4.16 -25.73 -11.63
N ARG A 54 -4.47 -25.00 -10.56
CA ARG A 54 -3.50 -24.64 -9.51
C ARG A 54 -3.09 -25.82 -8.63
N SER A 55 -1.79 -25.94 -8.36
CA SER A 55 -1.22 -26.99 -7.51
C SER A 55 -1.87 -27.02 -6.13
N ARG A 56 -2.26 -28.22 -5.67
CA ARG A 56 -3.05 -28.41 -4.44
C ARG A 56 -2.25 -28.25 -3.15
N SER A 57 -0.90 -28.18 -3.20
CA SER A 57 -0.08 -28.16 -1.98
C SER A 57 -0.09 -26.78 -1.28
N PRO A 58 -0.06 -26.73 0.07
CA PRO A 58 -0.17 -25.46 0.82
C PRO A 58 1.07 -24.55 0.69
N LEU A 59 2.17 -25.07 0.12
CA LEU A 59 3.44 -24.36 -0.10
C LEU A 59 3.67 -23.98 -1.57
N ALA A 60 2.80 -24.39 -2.49
CA ALA A 60 2.95 -24.10 -3.92
C ALA A 60 3.07 -22.58 -4.21
N TRP A 61 2.27 -21.77 -3.51
CA TRP A 61 2.29 -20.32 -3.66
C TRP A 61 3.61 -19.67 -3.19
N ILE A 62 4.31 -20.27 -2.21
CA ILE A 62 5.62 -19.80 -1.76
C ILE A 62 6.66 -20.08 -2.84
N ARG A 63 6.65 -21.29 -3.40
CA ARG A 63 7.53 -21.64 -4.52
C ARG A 63 7.29 -20.70 -5.71
N GLU A 64 6.03 -20.50 -6.08
CA GLU A 64 5.63 -19.58 -7.16
C GLU A 64 6.18 -18.16 -6.94
N ALA A 65 6.01 -17.61 -5.73
CA ALA A 65 6.47 -16.27 -5.38
C ALA A 65 8.00 -16.12 -5.37
N ILE A 66 8.74 -17.19 -5.05
CA ILE A 66 10.21 -17.22 -5.11
C ILE A 66 10.72 -17.41 -6.56
N SER A 67 9.93 -18.05 -7.43
CA SER A 67 10.29 -18.28 -8.84
C SER A 67 9.86 -17.15 -9.80
N ALA A 68 9.07 -16.18 -9.35
CA ALA A 68 8.67 -15.04 -10.16
C ALA A 68 9.89 -14.16 -10.51
N SER A 69 10.06 -13.79 -11.78
CA SER A 69 11.15 -12.92 -12.18
C SER A 69 10.85 -11.45 -11.88
N GLU A 70 11.90 -10.62 -11.84
CA GLU A 70 11.75 -9.18 -11.68
C GLU A 70 10.94 -8.54 -12.82
N VAL A 71 11.02 -9.10 -14.04
CA VAL A 71 10.21 -8.66 -15.19
C VAL A 71 8.73 -8.98 -14.97
N ASP A 72 8.40 -10.22 -14.55
CA ASP A 72 7.01 -10.60 -14.24
C ASP A 72 6.39 -9.71 -13.14
N ILE A 73 7.22 -9.22 -12.21
CA ILE A 73 6.84 -8.32 -11.13
C ILE A 73 6.67 -6.89 -11.66
N ILE A 74 7.60 -6.37 -12.46
CA ILE A 74 7.47 -5.04 -13.08
C ILE A 74 6.21 -4.98 -13.94
N ASP A 75 5.89 -6.05 -14.65
CA ASP A 75 4.67 -6.11 -15.45
C ASP A 75 3.39 -6.10 -14.61
N ALA A 76 3.41 -6.32 -13.28
CA ALA A 76 2.25 -6.86 -12.53
C ALA A 76 1.30 -5.94 -11.69
N ALA A 77 1.54 -5.27 -10.56
CA ALA A 77 2.67 -4.89 -9.70
C ALA A 77 3.45 -3.61 -10.07
N GLY A 78 4.06 -3.46 -11.25
CA GLY A 78 4.71 -2.19 -11.61
C GLY A 78 6.08 -1.97 -10.95
N VAL A 79 6.84 -1.01 -11.48
CA VAL A 79 8.22 -0.70 -11.06
C VAL A 79 8.34 -0.35 -9.57
N ASP A 80 7.35 0.37 -9.01
CA ASP A 80 7.35 0.73 -7.57
C ASP A 80 7.28 -0.50 -6.66
N THR A 81 6.45 -1.49 -7.01
CA THR A 81 6.38 -2.76 -6.28
C THR A 81 7.68 -3.56 -6.43
N ALA A 82 8.33 -3.53 -7.60
CA ALA A 82 9.63 -4.15 -7.80
C ALA A 82 10.71 -3.51 -6.91
N ILE A 83 10.76 -2.18 -6.82
CA ILE A 83 11.66 -1.43 -5.93
C ILE A 83 11.38 -1.75 -4.45
N TYR A 84 10.12 -1.90 -4.05
CA TYR A 84 9.75 -2.31 -2.69
C TYR A 84 10.22 -3.74 -2.36
N LEU A 85 10.06 -4.69 -3.29
CA LEU A 85 10.54 -6.07 -3.12
C LEU A 85 12.07 -6.15 -3.14
N LEU A 86 12.75 -5.34 -3.98
CA LEU A 86 14.20 -5.16 -3.97
C LEU A 86 14.68 -4.63 -2.61
N PHE A 87 14.00 -3.65 -2.02
CA PHE A 87 14.31 -3.16 -0.67
C PHE A 87 14.19 -4.26 0.39
N LEU A 88 13.08 -5.00 0.42
CA LEU A 88 12.90 -6.12 1.36
C LEU A 88 13.97 -7.21 1.17
N SER A 89 14.26 -7.58 -0.08
CA SER A 89 15.31 -8.54 -0.45
C SER A 89 16.69 -8.07 0.02
N SER A 90 16.98 -6.77 -0.11
CA SER A 90 18.24 -6.15 0.35
C SER A 90 18.38 -6.20 1.87
N VAL A 91 17.31 -5.91 2.61
CA VAL A 91 17.29 -6.01 4.09
C VAL A 91 17.52 -7.45 4.55
N VAL A 92 16.86 -8.42 3.93
CA VAL A 92 17.11 -9.86 4.21
C VAL A 92 18.55 -10.24 3.85
N GLY A 93 19.07 -9.76 2.72
CA GLY A 93 20.46 -9.98 2.30
C GLY A 93 21.49 -9.47 3.31
N ILE A 94 21.28 -8.27 3.86
CA ILE A 94 22.14 -7.70 4.92
C ILE A 94 22.11 -8.57 6.17
N PHE A 95 20.91 -9.00 6.62
CA PHE A 95 20.79 -9.87 7.79
C PHE A 95 21.41 -11.26 7.59
N VAL A 96 21.28 -11.85 6.40
CA VAL A 96 21.89 -13.15 6.07
C VAL A 96 23.41 -13.05 5.98
N LEU A 97 23.95 -12.10 5.21
CA LEU A 97 25.40 -11.91 5.04
C LEU A 97 26.09 -11.50 6.33
N SER A 98 25.43 -10.69 7.16
CA SER A 98 25.92 -10.35 8.50
C SER A 98 25.82 -11.56 9.43
N GLY A 99 24.64 -12.16 9.56
CA GLY A 99 24.37 -13.29 10.46
C GLY A 99 25.28 -14.50 10.23
N MET A 100 25.58 -14.82 8.96
CA MET A 100 26.48 -15.91 8.57
C MET A 100 27.90 -15.76 9.15
N LEU A 101 28.39 -14.54 9.35
CA LEU A 101 29.71 -14.28 9.95
C LEU A 101 29.59 -13.98 11.46
N LEU A 102 28.59 -13.21 11.87
CA LEU A 102 28.40 -12.80 13.27
C LEU A 102 28.08 -13.96 14.20
N LEU A 103 27.17 -14.86 13.82
CA LEU A 103 26.71 -15.95 14.68
C LEU A 103 27.83 -16.94 15.05
N PRO A 104 28.62 -17.50 14.11
CA PRO A 104 29.70 -18.44 14.46
C PRO A 104 30.90 -17.78 15.15
N ILE A 105 31.07 -16.45 15.07
CA ILE A 105 32.21 -15.76 15.70
C ILE A 105 31.83 -15.16 17.05
N LEU A 106 30.76 -14.38 17.14
CA LEU A 106 30.40 -13.67 18.38
C LEU A 106 29.77 -14.58 19.43
N LEU A 107 28.94 -15.56 19.04
CA LEU A 107 28.28 -16.42 20.04
C LEU A 107 29.28 -17.26 20.85
N PRO A 108 30.32 -17.90 20.26
CA PRO A 108 31.35 -18.57 21.05
C PRO A 108 32.20 -17.59 21.88
N ILE A 109 32.55 -16.42 21.36
CA ILE A 109 33.37 -15.42 22.08
C ILE A 109 32.62 -14.89 23.32
N ALA A 110 31.32 -14.65 23.21
CA ALA A 110 30.46 -14.26 24.32
C ALA A 110 30.24 -15.41 25.32
N ALA A 111 29.84 -16.59 24.84
CA ALA A 111 29.51 -17.74 25.68
C ALA A 111 30.71 -18.31 26.46
N THR A 112 31.94 -18.13 25.95
CA THR A 112 33.18 -18.57 26.62
C THR A 112 33.78 -17.54 27.57
N ASP A 113 33.13 -16.37 27.79
CA ASP A 113 33.58 -15.41 28.81
C ASP A 113 32.89 -15.68 30.17
N HIS A 114 33.44 -15.14 31.25
CA HIS A 114 33.05 -15.41 32.63
C HIS A 114 32.71 -14.13 33.40
N GLY A 115 32.47 -13.00 32.72
CA GLY A 115 32.09 -11.73 33.35
C GLY A 115 30.90 -11.86 34.30
N TYR A 116 29.85 -12.60 33.92
CA TYR A 116 28.71 -12.84 34.81
C TYR A 116 29.00 -13.75 36.01
N LYS A 117 30.05 -14.59 35.98
CA LYS A 117 30.46 -15.37 37.16
C LYS A 117 31.05 -14.45 38.22
N SER A 118 32.07 -13.66 37.83
CA SER A 118 32.73 -12.70 38.72
C SER A 118 31.78 -11.60 39.22
N ALA A 119 30.81 -11.19 38.40
CA ALA A 119 29.76 -10.26 38.81
C ALA A 119 28.78 -10.87 39.83
N GLY A 120 28.43 -12.16 39.69
CA GLY A 120 27.55 -12.88 40.63
C GLY A 120 28.21 -13.14 41.98
N GLU A 121 29.51 -13.45 42.00
CA GLU A 121 30.32 -13.53 43.22
C GLU A 121 30.39 -12.19 43.97
N SER A 122 30.26 -11.07 43.24
CA SER A 122 30.28 -9.71 43.79
C SER A 122 28.91 -9.19 44.23
N ASN A 123 27.81 -9.71 43.68
CA ASN A 123 26.44 -9.25 43.92
C ASN A 123 25.44 -10.42 43.97
N SER A 124 25.10 -10.87 45.17
CA SER A 124 24.20 -12.02 45.41
C SER A 124 22.76 -11.86 44.89
N ASN A 125 22.32 -10.63 44.58
CA ASN A 125 20.96 -10.32 44.13
C ASN A 125 20.81 -10.27 42.59
N ALA A 126 21.82 -10.66 41.81
CA ALA A 126 21.83 -10.49 40.36
C ALA A 126 21.33 -11.73 39.58
N THR A 127 20.06 -11.73 39.19
CA THR A 127 19.44 -12.82 38.41
C THR A 127 19.80 -12.75 36.91
N PHE A 128 20.85 -13.47 36.50
CA PHE A 128 21.31 -13.52 35.10
C PHE A 128 20.62 -14.64 34.28
N ASN A 129 20.01 -14.30 33.14
CA ASN A 129 19.36 -15.30 32.27
C ASN A 129 20.38 -16.05 31.40
N ASN A 130 20.00 -17.23 30.91
CA ASN A 130 20.82 -17.99 29.94
C ASN A 130 21.02 -17.27 28.60
N LEU A 131 20.09 -16.41 28.18
CA LEU A 131 20.23 -15.59 26.98
C LEU A 131 21.23 -14.44 27.17
N ASP A 132 21.29 -13.85 28.36
CA ASP A 132 22.12 -12.67 28.64
C ASP A 132 23.62 -13.03 28.50
N LYS A 133 23.99 -14.29 28.76
CA LYS A 133 25.34 -14.87 28.55
C LYS A 133 25.85 -14.77 27.10
N LEU A 134 24.96 -14.60 26.12
CA LEU A 134 25.30 -14.44 24.70
C LEU A 134 25.49 -12.97 24.29
N ALA A 135 25.15 -12.02 25.17
CA ALA A 135 25.31 -10.60 24.90
C ALA A 135 26.72 -10.10 25.27
N LEU A 136 27.07 -8.91 24.76
CA LEU A 136 28.29 -8.18 25.10
C LEU A 136 28.47 -7.98 26.63
N GLY A 137 27.37 -7.99 27.39
CA GLY A 137 27.39 -7.86 28.86
C GLY A 137 28.09 -9.01 29.62
N ASN A 138 28.33 -10.17 29.00
CA ASN A 138 29.17 -11.22 29.62
C ASN A 138 30.69 -10.96 29.46
N VAL A 139 31.08 -10.04 28.57
CA VAL A 139 32.49 -9.80 28.24
C VAL A 139 33.13 -8.90 29.29
N GLN A 140 34.25 -9.33 29.87
CA GLN A 140 34.91 -8.57 30.93
C GLN A 140 35.44 -7.22 30.42
N ALA A 141 35.31 -6.17 31.23
CA ALA A 141 35.87 -4.86 30.92
C ALA A 141 37.40 -4.94 30.75
N LYS A 142 37.94 -4.24 29.74
CA LYS A 142 39.35 -4.32 29.28
C LYS A 142 39.76 -5.67 28.65
N SER A 143 38.85 -6.63 28.46
CA SER A 143 39.14 -7.88 27.74
C SER A 143 39.48 -7.62 26.26
N SER A 144 40.49 -8.32 25.74
CA SER A 144 40.85 -8.26 24.31
C SER A 144 39.73 -8.74 23.39
N ARG A 145 38.78 -9.53 23.91
CA ARG A 145 37.59 -10.02 23.18
C ARG A 145 36.70 -8.89 22.64
N LEU A 146 36.75 -7.70 23.25
CA LEU A 146 36.01 -6.51 22.79
C LEU A 146 36.40 -6.10 21.35
N TRP A 147 37.62 -6.39 20.90
CA TRP A 147 38.04 -6.15 19.51
C TRP A 147 37.22 -6.96 18.49
N ALA A 148 36.75 -8.16 18.84
CA ALA A 148 35.90 -8.95 17.93
C ALA A 148 34.54 -8.28 17.70
N PHE A 149 33.96 -7.66 18.73
CA PHE A 149 32.71 -6.89 18.62
C PHE A 149 32.90 -5.58 17.84
N LEU A 150 34.05 -4.91 18.00
CA LEU A 150 34.39 -3.72 17.22
C LEU A 150 34.55 -4.05 15.72
N LEU A 151 35.31 -5.08 15.39
CA LEU A 151 35.49 -5.56 14.01
C LEU A 151 34.17 -6.04 13.41
N ALA A 152 33.32 -6.73 14.19
CA ALA A 152 31.98 -7.12 13.78
C ALA A 152 31.08 -5.93 13.43
N ASN A 153 31.15 -4.83 14.20
CA ASN A 153 30.40 -3.61 13.89
C ASN A 153 30.88 -2.95 12.59
N TYR A 154 32.19 -2.92 12.33
CA TYR A 154 32.74 -2.46 11.05
C TYR A 154 32.32 -3.37 9.88
N TRP A 155 32.29 -4.70 10.09
CA TRP A 155 31.80 -5.66 9.08
C TRP A 155 30.32 -5.43 8.73
N VAL A 156 29.44 -5.32 9.72
CA VAL A 156 28.01 -5.02 9.50
C VAL A 156 27.84 -3.70 8.75
N SER A 157 28.60 -2.67 9.16
CA SER A 157 28.59 -1.36 8.51
C SER A 157 28.99 -1.48 7.03
N PHE A 158 30.09 -2.17 6.73
CA PHE A 158 30.58 -2.40 5.38
C PHE A 158 29.60 -3.19 4.51
N VAL A 159 29.07 -4.31 5.01
CA VAL A 159 28.06 -5.12 4.32
C VAL A 159 26.80 -4.30 4.04
N THR A 160 26.36 -3.49 5.01
CA THR A 160 25.21 -2.59 4.85
C THR A 160 25.45 -1.58 3.74
N PHE A 161 26.56 -0.83 3.76
CA PHE A 161 26.89 0.13 2.70
C PHE A 161 27.05 -0.53 1.32
N PHE A 162 27.68 -1.71 1.24
CA PHE A 162 27.87 -2.44 -0.01
C PHE A 162 26.54 -2.91 -0.62
N VAL A 163 25.65 -3.50 0.18
CA VAL A 163 24.32 -3.94 -0.30
C VAL A 163 23.44 -2.74 -0.64
N LEU A 164 23.41 -1.68 0.18
CA LEU A 164 22.67 -0.45 -0.14
C LEU A 164 23.18 0.18 -1.45
N TRP A 165 24.50 0.26 -1.67
CA TRP A 165 25.06 0.80 -2.92
C TRP A 165 24.64 -0.03 -4.14
N ARG A 166 24.75 -1.37 -4.06
CA ARG A 166 24.33 -2.28 -5.13
C ARG A 166 22.86 -2.13 -5.47
N SER A 167 22.00 -2.15 -4.45
CA SER A 167 20.54 -2.08 -4.63
C SER A 167 20.06 -0.68 -5.01
N TYR A 168 20.73 0.38 -4.57
CA TYR A 168 20.45 1.75 -5.00
C TYR A 168 20.77 1.94 -6.49
N LYS A 169 21.90 1.42 -6.97
CA LYS A 169 22.21 1.45 -8.40
C LYS A 169 21.13 0.67 -9.20
N HIS A 170 20.84 -0.57 -8.81
CA HIS A 170 19.82 -1.39 -9.48
C HIS A 170 18.45 -0.68 -9.48
N ALA A 171 18.06 -0.01 -8.40
CA ALA A 171 16.84 0.79 -8.34
C ALA A 171 16.85 2.03 -9.28
N SER A 172 18.02 2.63 -9.56
CA SER A 172 18.15 3.68 -10.58
C SER A 172 18.01 3.09 -11.97
N ASP A 173 18.75 2.02 -12.27
CA ASP A 173 18.74 1.32 -13.57
C ASP A 173 17.29 0.88 -13.92
N LEU A 174 16.54 0.33 -12.96
CA LEU A 174 15.12 0.00 -13.07
C LEU A 174 14.21 1.21 -13.30
N ARG A 175 14.47 2.32 -12.62
CA ARG A 175 13.67 3.55 -12.71
C ARG A 175 13.91 4.30 -14.03
N GLU A 176 15.10 4.20 -14.58
CA GLU A 176 15.47 4.72 -15.90
C GLU A 176 14.83 3.87 -17.01
N ALA A 177 14.90 2.54 -16.90
CA ALA A 177 14.18 1.63 -17.80
C ALA A 177 12.66 1.88 -17.76
N GLY A 178 12.07 1.99 -16.56
CA GLY A 178 10.65 2.27 -16.35
C GLY A 178 10.17 3.69 -16.70
N LYS A 179 11.09 4.60 -17.03
CA LYS A 179 10.80 5.89 -17.67
C LYS A 179 11.00 5.86 -19.18
N SER A 180 11.80 4.92 -19.68
CA SER A 180 12.09 4.75 -21.11
C SER A 180 11.05 3.86 -21.81
N SER A 181 10.24 3.11 -21.05
CA SER A 181 9.13 2.32 -21.56
C SER A 181 8.00 3.21 -22.09
N SER A 182 7.59 2.97 -23.34
CA SER A 182 6.80 3.85 -24.21
C SER A 182 5.32 4.12 -23.82
N GLU A 183 4.91 3.94 -22.57
CA GLU A 183 3.54 4.25 -22.13
C GLU A 183 3.42 5.74 -21.74
N PHE A 184 2.95 6.58 -22.67
CA PHE A 184 2.73 8.01 -22.44
C PHE A 184 1.72 8.26 -21.30
N ARG A 185 2.16 8.83 -20.18
CA ARG A 185 1.26 9.18 -19.07
C ARG A 185 0.88 10.65 -19.12
N PRO A 186 -0.35 11.03 -18.73
CA PRO A 186 -0.72 12.44 -18.63
C PRO A 186 0.12 13.19 -17.58
N GLU A 187 0.79 12.47 -16.69
CA GLU A 187 1.71 12.99 -15.66
C GLU A 187 3.02 13.52 -16.27
N ASP A 188 3.54 12.89 -17.32
CA ASP A 188 4.81 13.31 -17.97
C ASP A 188 4.67 14.67 -18.68
N TYR A 189 3.44 15.01 -19.07
CA TYR A 189 3.08 16.22 -19.80
C TYR A 189 2.44 17.31 -18.90
N ALA A 190 2.28 17.07 -17.60
CA ALA A 190 1.53 17.93 -16.67
C ALA A 190 2.44 18.64 -15.64
N VAL A 191 2.68 19.93 -15.83
CA VAL A 191 3.44 20.77 -14.91
C VAL A 191 2.52 21.42 -13.89
N LEU A 192 2.75 21.14 -12.60
CA LEU A 192 2.00 21.72 -11.48
C LEU A 192 2.57 23.09 -11.06
N VAL A 193 1.85 24.15 -11.41
CA VAL A 193 2.21 25.55 -11.08
C VAL A 193 1.59 25.95 -9.74
N ARG A 194 2.40 26.52 -8.86
CA ARG A 194 2.01 27.05 -7.54
C ARG A 194 2.16 28.57 -7.47
N ASP A 195 1.55 29.14 -6.44
CA ASP A 195 1.70 30.53 -6.00
C ASP A 195 1.52 31.59 -7.11
N ILE A 196 0.51 31.35 -7.94
CA ILE A 196 0.12 32.23 -9.06
C ILE A 196 -0.39 33.57 -8.49
N PRO A 197 0.23 34.72 -8.83
CA PRO A 197 -0.18 36.02 -8.33
C PRO A 197 -1.57 36.40 -8.84
N THR A 198 -2.33 37.15 -8.04
CA THR A 198 -3.65 37.66 -8.47
C THR A 198 -3.47 39.03 -9.11
N ASP A 199 -3.61 39.08 -10.42
CA ASP A 199 -3.48 40.31 -11.22
C ASP A 199 -4.88 40.92 -11.48
N PRO A 200 -5.14 42.19 -11.10
CA PRO A 200 -6.42 42.84 -11.35
C PRO A 200 -6.72 43.11 -12.84
N GLN A 201 -5.75 42.97 -13.75
CA GLN A 201 -5.97 43.16 -15.20
C GLN A 201 -6.69 41.97 -15.85
N PHE A 202 -6.57 40.76 -15.29
CA PHE A 202 -7.16 39.54 -15.85
C PHE A 202 -8.44 39.16 -15.10
N GLN A 203 -9.58 39.24 -15.80
CA GLN A 203 -10.89 38.88 -15.24
C GLN A 203 -11.01 37.39 -14.84
N ASN A 204 -10.13 36.53 -15.39
CA ASN A 204 -10.12 35.10 -15.15
C ASN A 204 -8.68 34.58 -15.02
N ARG A 205 -8.35 33.90 -13.90
CA ARG A 205 -7.00 33.36 -13.67
C ARG A 205 -6.59 32.34 -14.73
N LYS A 206 -7.54 31.68 -15.40
CA LYS A 206 -7.23 30.79 -16.54
C LYS A 206 -6.63 31.55 -17.73
N GLU A 207 -7.14 32.74 -18.04
CA GLU A 207 -6.64 33.56 -19.16
C GLU A 207 -5.29 34.19 -18.84
N GLN A 208 -5.06 34.59 -17.59
CA GLN A 208 -3.75 34.99 -17.07
C GLN A 208 -2.70 33.88 -17.28
N VAL A 209 -3.04 32.64 -16.94
CA VAL A 209 -2.13 31.48 -17.08
C VAL A 209 -1.96 31.07 -18.54
N ASP A 210 -3.03 30.98 -19.32
CA ASP A 210 -2.98 30.63 -20.74
C ASP A 210 -2.18 31.66 -21.56
N SER A 211 -2.27 32.95 -21.23
CA SER A 211 -1.50 34.01 -21.92
C SER A 211 -0.01 33.98 -21.52
N TYR A 212 0.31 33.84 -20.23
CA TYR A 212 1.68 33.69 -19.75
C TYR A 212 2.40 32.51 -20.40
N PHE A 213 1.78 31.32 -20.42
CA PHE A 213 2.41 30.15 -21.02
C PHE A 213 2.54 30.24 -22.55
N LYS A 214 1.59 30.86 -23.26
CA LYS A 214 1.73 31.11 -24.70
C LYS A 214 2.85 32.08 -25.03
N ALA A 215 3.12 33.06 -24.16
CA ALA A 215 4.23 33.99 -24.34
C ALA A 215 5.60 33.34 -24.07
N LEU A 216 5.66 32.38 -23.14
CA LEU A 216 6.90 31.68 -22.76
C LEU A 216 7.21 30.46 -23.67
N HIS A 217 6.16 29.75 -24.09
CA HIS A 217 6.22 28.44 -24.77
C HIS A 217 5.13 28.37 -25.88
N PRO A 218 5.27 29.13 -26.98
CA PRO A 218 4.22 29.26 -27.99
C PRO A 218 3.87 27.94 -28.68
N ASP A 219 4.87 27.11 -29.01
CA ASP A 219 4.70 25.90 -29.80
C ASP A 219 4.34 24.66 -28.96
N SER A 220 4.79 24.61 -27.70
CA SER A 220 4.60 23.46 -26.80
C SER A 220 3.50 23.64 -25.75
N PHE A 221 2.90 24.82 -25.59
CA PHE A 221 1.79 24.99 -24.66
C PHE A 221 0.44 24.55 -25.26
N TYR A 222 -0.13 23.47 -24.71
CA TYR A 222 -1.45 23.01 -25.11
C TYR A 222 -2.59 23.72 -24.36
N LYS A 223 -2.58 23.69 -23.01
CA LYS A 223 -3.73 24.10 -22.19
C LYS A 223 -3.39 24.25 -20.70
N SER A 224 -4.04 25.18 -19.99
CA SER A 224 -4.04 25.18 -18.52
C SER A 224 -5.37 24.75 -17.89
N MET A 225 -5.29 24.25 -16.65
CA MET A 225 -6.41 23.90 -15.78
C MET A 225 -6.19 24.45 -14.37
N VAL A 226 -6.90 25.54 -14.05
CA VAL A 226 -6.88 26.17 -12.72
C VAL A 226 -7.47 25.22 -11.66
N ILE A 227 -6.82 25.14 -10.51
CA ILE A 227 -7.23 24.26 -9.40
C ILE A 227 -8.28 24.98 -8.52
N THR A 228 -9.42 24.33 -8.30
CA THR A 228 -10.55 24.86 -7.51
C THR A 228 -10.71 24.14 -6.16
N ASP A 229 -11.37 24.75 -5.15
CA ASP A 229 -11.67 24.07 -3.88
C ASP A 229 -12.95 23.21 -3.95
N ASN A 230 -12.84 22.05 -4.61
CA ASN A 230 -13.97 21.14 -4.86
C ASN A 230 -14.51 20.41 -3.61
N LYS A 231 -14.07 20.73 -2.38
CA LYS A 231 -14.42 19.98 -1.15
C LYS A 231 -15.92 19.73 -0.97
N LYS A 232 -16.76 20.75 -1.20
CA LYS A 232 -18.22 20.60 -1.11
C LYS A 232 -18.78 19.72 -2.21
N ALA A 233 -18.33 19.93 -3.45
CA ALA A 233 -18.76 19.15 -4.61
C ALA A 233 -18.37 17.67 -4.48
N ASN A 234 -17.17 17.37 -3.97
CA ASN A 234 -16.72 16.01 -3.66
C ASN A 234 -17.64 15.34 -2.64
N LYS A 235 -18.01 16.03 -1.54
CA LYS A 235 -18.96 15.45 -0.55
C LYS A 235 -20.33 15.14 -1.16
N ILE A 236 -20.88 16.05 -1.97
CA ILE A 236 -22.14 15.83 -2.69
C ILE A 236 -22.02 14.65 -3.66
N TRP A 237 -20.87 14.50 -4.33
CA TRP A 237 -20.57 13.37 -5.22
C TRP A 237 -20.43 12.04 -4.46
N GLU A 238 -19.80 12.03 -3.28
CA GLU A 238 -19.70 10.83 -2.42
C GLU A 238 -21.08 10.39 -1.92
N GLU A 239 -21.94 11.35 -1.52
CA GLU A 239 -23.34 11.09 -1.15
C GLU A 239 -24.14 10.54 -2.35
N LEU A 240 -24.02 11.16 -3.53
CA LEU A 240 -24.64 10.74 -4.80
C LEU A 240 -24.24 9.31 -5.17
N GLU A 241 -22.94 9.01 -5.12
CA GLU A 241 -22.39 7.71 -5.49
C GLU A 241 -22.76 6.63 -4.46
N GLY A 242 -22.87 7.01 -3.18
CA GLY A 242 -23.50 6.19 -2.14
C GLY A 242 -24.98 5.89 -2.41
N HIS A 243 -25.73 6.81 -2.99
CA HIS A 243 -27.13 6.58 -3.41
C HIS A 243 -27.23 5.71 -4.66
N ARG A 244 -26.37 5.88 -5.67
CA ARG A 244 -26.28 4.98 -6.83
C ARG A 244 -25.99 3.54 -6.44
N LYS A 245 -25.05 3.34 -5.51
CA LYS A 245 -24.72 2.01 -4.96
C LYS A 245 -25.87 1.38 -4.15
N LYS A 246 -26.76 2.19 -3.55
CA LYS A 246 -28.01 1.70 -2.93
C LYS A 246 -29.05 1.32 -3.99
N LEU A 247 -29.22 2.15 -5.04
CA LEU A 247 -30.12 1.89 -6.16
C LEU A 247 -29.80 0.57 -6.85
N ALA A 248 -28.55 0.38 -7.31
CA ALA A 248 -28.13 -0.83 -8.01
C ALA A 248 -28.33 -2.11 -7.16
N ARG A 249 -28.09 -2.03 -5.83
CA ARG A 249 -28.39 -3.13 -4.90
C ARG A 249 -29.89 -3.40 -4.78
N ALA A 250 -30.71 -2.34 -4.72
CA ALA A 250 -32.16 -2.45 -4.66
C ALA A 250 -32.75 -3.03 -5.95
N GLU A 251 -32.19 -2.70 -7.10
CA GLU A 251 -32.58 -3.24 -8.41
C GLU A 251 -32.22 -4.73 -8.56
N VAL A 252 -31.02 -5.14 -8.12
CA VAL A 252 -30.63 -6.56 -8.09
C VAL A 252 -31.55 -7.37 -7.15
N VAL A 253 -31.78 -6.90 -5.92
CA VAL A 253 -32.70 -7.56 -4.97
C VAL A 253 -34.14 -7.61 -5.53
N TYR A 254 -34.59 -6.57 -6.23
CA TYR A 254 -35.89 -6.57 -6.88
C TYR A 254 -35.95 -7.57 -8.05
N ALA A 255 -34.89 -7.71 -8.85
CA ALA A 255 -34.80 -8.70 -9.91
C ALA A 255 -34.79 -10.14 -9.34
N GLU A 256 -33.96 -10.42 -8.35
CA GLU A 256 -33.90 -11.73 -7.66
C GLU A 256 -35.21 -12.11 -6.96
N SER A 257 -36.01 -11.11 -6.52
CA SER A 257 -37.31 -11.36 -5.90
C SER A 257 -38.40 -11.84 -6.86
N LYS A 258 -38.18 -11.77 -8.18
CA LYS A 258 -39.12 -12.25 -9.20
C LYS A 258 -38.94 -13.75 -9.38
N THR A 259 -40.03 -14.49 -9.19
CA THR A 259 -40.06 -15.95 -9.29
C THR A 259 -41.27 -16.40 -10.10
N THR A 260 -41.28 -17.63 -10.59
CA THR A 260 -42.40 -18.21 -11.36
C THR A 260 -43.74 -18.13 -10.61
N THR A 261 -43.70 -18.10 -9.27
CA THR A 261 -44.87 -17.97 -8.39
C THR A 261 -45.21 -16.51 -8.01
N LYS A 262 -44.33 -15.55 -8.31
CA LYS A 262 -44.50 -14.10 -8.02
C LYS A 262 -43.85 -13.25 -9.13
N PRO A 263 -44.56 -12.98 -10.25
CA PRO A 263 -44.00 -12.28 -11.40
C PRO A 263 -43.69 -10.79 -11.15
N GLU A 264 -44.44 -10.14 -10.25
CA GLU A 264 -44.26 -8.71 -9.93
C GLU A 264 -43.01 -8.43 -9.08
N GLY A 265 -42.49 -9.44 -8.37
CA GLY A 265 -41.40 -9.32 -7.39
C GLY A 265 -41.83 -8.69 -6.07
N THR A 266 -40.86 -8.33 -5.23
CA THR A 266 -41.05 -7.62 -3.95
C THR A 266 -40.10 -6.42 -3.92
N ARG A 267 -40.65 -5.20 -3.97
CA ARG A 267 -39.83 -3.97 -3.95
C ARG A 267 -39.15 -3.79 -2.58
N PRO A 268 -37.83 -3.55 -2.53
CA PRO A 268 -37.12 -3.38 -1.27
C PRO A 268 -37.50 -2.05 -0.60
N THR A 269 -37.92 -2.10 0.66
CA THR A 269 -38.21 -0.90 1.45
C THR A 269 -37.11 -0.64 2.49
N ASN A 270 -36.83 0.63 2.75
CA ASN A 270 -35.89 1.09 3.77
C ASN A 270 -36.59 2.10 4.68
N LYS A 271 -36.04 2.38 5.87
CA LYS A 271 -36.47 3.54 6.67
C LYS A 271 -35.55 4.73 6.46
N THR A 272 -36.10 5.93 6.61
CA THR A 272 -35.43 7.21 6.35
C THR A 272 -34.44 7.66 7.44
N GLY A 273 -34.52 7.12 8.66
CA GLY A 273 -33.71 7.53 9.81
C GLY A 273 -32.39 6.79 10.01
N PHE A 274 -31.72 7.08 11.11
CA PHE A 274 -30.38 6.57 11.45
C PHE A 274 -30.30 5.03 11.37
N LEU A 275 -29.32 4.53 10.61
CA LEU A 275 -29.08 3.11 10.31
C LEU A 275 -30.31 2.33 9.78
N GLY A 276 -31.34 3.00 9.25
CA GLY A 276 -32.59 2.36 8.83
C GLY A 276 -33.46 1.84 10.00
N LEU A 277 -33.14 2.23 11.25
CA LEU A 277 -33.85 1.78 12.45
C LEU A 277 -35.11 2.62 12.71
N PHE A 278 -35.03 3.93 12.49
CA PHE A 278 -36.09 4.92 12.76
C PHE A 278 -36.63 5.56 11.48
N GLY A 279 -37.73 6.29 11.57
CA GLY A 279 -38.33 7.02 10.44
C GLY A 279 -39.34 6.24 9.62
N THR A 280 -39.89 6.89 8.60
CA THR A 280 -40.90 6.35 7.67
C THR A 280 -40.31 5.24 6.80
N LYS A 281 -41.11 4.20 6.51
CA LYS A 281 -40.79 3.22 5.46
C LYS A 281 -41.01 3.86 4.09
N VAL A 282 -40.02 3.76 3.21
CA VAL A 282 -40.07 4.25 1.82
C VAL A 282 -39.57 3.16 0.87
N ASP A 283 -40.02 3.20 -0.39
CA ASP A 283 -39.47 2.40 -1.47
C ASP A 283 -38.02 2.85 -1.74
N THR A 284 -37.07 1.92 -1.63
CA THR A 284 -35.64 2.22 -1.77
C THR A 284 -35.28 2.67 -3.18
N ILE A 285 -35.97 2.17 -4.21
CA ILE A 285 -35.72 2.50 -5.61
C ILE A 285 -36.18 3.94 -5.86
N ASN A 286 -37.44 4.24 -5.56
CA ASN A 286 -38.02 5.56 -5.80
C ASN A 286 -37.30 6.64 -4.97
N TYR A 287 -37.03 6.38 -3.68
CA TYR A 287 -36.31 7.31 -2.80
C TYR A 287 -34.86 7.54 -3.24
N SER A 288 -34.17 6.50 -3.75
CA SER A 288 -32.80 6.67 -4.25
C SER A 288 -32.78 7.48 -5.54
N ASN A 289 -33.74 7.28 -6.45
CA ASN A 289 -33.87 8.06 -7.67
C ASN A 289 -34.19 9.55 -7.40
N GLU A 290 -35.12 9.83 -6.48
CA GLU A 290 -35.42 11.19 -6.01
C GLU A 290 -34.17 11.87 -5.45
N LYS A 291 -33.44 11.20 -4.55
CA LYS A 291 -32.21 11.75 -3.96
C LYS A 291 -31.06 11.87 -4.96
N ILE A 292 -30.97 11.00 -5.97
CA ILE A 292 -30.01 11.15 -7.07
C ILE A 292 -30.30 12.42 -7.86
N ASN A 293 -31.55 12.70 -8.21
CA ASN A 293 -31.92 13.92 -8.96
C ASN A 293 -31.70 15.20 -8.12
N GLU A 294 -32.01 15.16 -6.83
CA GLU A 294 -31.71 16.26 -5.88
C GLU A 294 -30.20 16.51 -5.75
N LEU A 295 -29.39 15.45 -5.66
CA LEU A 295 -27.93 15.57 -5.51
C LEU A 295 -27.24 15.96 -6.83
N VAL A 296 -27.74 15.52 -8.00
CA VAL A 296 -27.22 15.96 -9.31
C VAL A 296 -27.42 17.46 -9.50
N SER A 297 -28.63 17.97 -9.25
CA SER A 297 -28.91 19.42 -9.39
C SER A 297 -28.09 20.27 -8.42
N LYS A 298 -27.93 19.82 -7.16
CA LYS A 298 -27.02 20.47 -6.19
C LYS A 298 -25.54 20.37 -6.57
N LEU A 299 -25.11 19.28 -7.20
CA LEU A 299 -23.73 19.12 -7.68
C LEU A 299 -23.45 20.06 -8.85
N GLU A 300 -24.41 20.27 -9.75
CA GLU A 300 -24.26 21.21 -10.86
C GLU A 300 -24.18 22.67 -10.41
N THR A 301 -24.97 23.10 -9.43
CA THR A 301 -24.89 24.47 -8.89
C THR A 301 -23.57 24.70 -8.15
N GLU A 302 -23.23 23.84 -7.18
CA GLU A 302 -21.95 23.94 -6.45
C GLU A 302 -20.74 23.81 -7.39
N ARG A 303 -20.83 23.08 -8.51
CA ARG A 303 -19.77 23.05 -9.54
C ARG A 303 -19.64 24.38 -10.29
N LYS A 304 -20.75 25.01 -10.68
CA LYS A 304 -20.76 26.33 -11.35
C LYS A 304 -20.18 27.40 -10.41
N ASP A 305 -20.64 27.46 -9.16
CA ASP A 305 -20.14 28.41 -8.15
C ASP A 305 -18.67 28.15 -7.78
N THR A 306 -18.23 26.89 -7.72
CA THR A 306 -16.83 26.55 -7.42
C THR A 306 -15.86 26.92 -8.53
N ILE A 307 -16.29 26.87 -9.80
CA ILE A 307 -15.51 27.35 -10.96
C ILE A 307 -15.41 28.88 -10.98
N ARG A 308 -16.49 29.59 -10.60
CA ARG A 308 -16.54 31.06 -10.55
C ARG A 308 -15.75 31.62 -9.37
N ASP A 309 -16.06 31.19 -8.14
CA ASP A 309 -15.67 31.91 -6.92
C ASP A 309 -14.50 31.27 -6.15
N ARG A 310 -14.20 29.98 -6.40
CA ARG A 310 -13.31 29.17 -5.52
C ARG A 310 -12.02 28.71 -6.21
N GLN A 311 -11.49 29.54 -7.08
CA GLN A 311 -10.21 29.31 -7.78
C GLN A 311 -9.02 29.57 -6.85
N LYS A 312 -8.09 28.61 -6.76
CA LYS A 312 -6.84 28.75 -5.98
C LYS A 312 -5.73 29.41 -6.82
N GLY A 313 -4.68 29.88 -6.16
CA GLY A 313 -3.43 30.34 -6.78
C GLY A 313 -2.57 29.17 -7.29
N SER A 314 -3.15 28.23 -8.03
CA SER A 314 -2.43 27.07 -8.59
C SER A 314 -3.13 26.58 -9.85
N SER A 315 -2.36 26.06 -10.80
CA SER A 315 -2.85 25.56 -12.08
C SER A 315 -2.01 24.36 -12.53
N ILE A 316 -2.58 23.48 -13.34
CA ILE A 316 -1.84 22.47 -14.07
C ILE A 316 -1.68 22.98 -15.50
N GLY A 317 -0.44 23.18 -15.94
CA GLY A 317 -0.12 23.45 -17.34
C GLY A 317 0.16 22.13 -18.06
N PHE A 318 -0.55 21.87 -19.16
CA PHE A 318 -0.27 20.75 -20.05
C PHE A 318 0.60 21.24 -21.20
N LEU A 319 1.79 20.64 -21.32
CA LEU A 319 2.74 20.87 -22.38
C LEU A 319 2.71 19.68 -23.34
N GLN A 320 2.87 19.93 -24.63
CA GLN A 320 2.99 18.92 -25.68
C GLN A 320 4.42 18.94 -26.24
N GLN A 321 4.92 17.77 -26.64
CA GLN A 321 6.14 17.59 -27.45
C GLN A 321 5.82 17.59 -28.94
#